data_AF-M5FLF9-F1
#
_entry.id   AF-M5FLF9-F1
#
_cell.length_a   1.000
_cell.length_b   1.000
_cell.length_c   1.000
_cell.angle_alpha   90.00
_cell.angle_beta   90.00
_cell.angle_gamma   90.00
#
_symmetry.space_group_name_H-M   'P 1'
#
loop_
_entity.id
_entity.type
_entity.pdbx_description
1 polymer ?
#
loop_
_entity_poly.entity_id
_entity_poly.type
_entity_poly.pdbx_seq_one_letter_code
_entity_poly.pdbx_strand_id
1 'polypeptide(L)'
;MRTWQVERRKRTRHLIELGGLVIKAGIVDLTGDDRATILGALLWMADKLKSDQGEHSRELWAAKGRQAFEAYAATHKGETETEPSEAEHTAFRS
;
A
#
# COMPACT_ATOMS: atom_id res chain seq x y z
N MET A 1 -15.66 25.84 5.06
CA MET A 1 -14.37 25.33 5.58
C MET A 1 -13.24 26.07 4.87
N ARG A 2 -12.27 26.68 5.59
CA ARG A 2 -11.21 27.50 4.96
C ARG A 2 -10.35 26.60 4.04
N THR A 3 -10.20 26.98 2.77
CA THR A 3 -9.55 26.22 1.68
C THR A 3 -8.20 25.59 2.09
N TRP A 4 -7.37 26.33 2.82
CA TRP A 4 -6.09 25.88 3.35
C TRP A 4 -6.17 24.60 4.22
N GLN A 5 -7.22 24.45 5.03
CA GLN A 5 -7.38 23.26 5.86
C GLN A 5 -7.67 22.01 5.02
N VAL A 6 -8.40 22.17 3.92
CA VAL A 6 -8.69 21.07 2.97
C VAL A 6 -7.41 20.65 2.27
N GLU A 7 -6.62 21.63 1.81
CA GLU A 7 -5.35 21.39 1.13
C GLU A 7 -4.33 20.70 2.04
N ARG A 8 -4.21 21.14 3.30
CA ARG A 8 -3.34 20.49 4.30
C ARG A 8 -3.72 19.03 4.53
N ARG A 9 -5.02 18.72 4.64
CA ARG A 9 -5.48 17.33 4.81
C ARG A 9 -5.17 16.48 3.59
N LYS A 10 -5.38 17.01 2.37
CA LYS A 10 -5.03 16.34 1.12
C LYS A 10 -3.52 16.03 1.08
N ARG A 11 -2.67 17.01 1.38
CA ARG A 11 -1.20 16.83 1.43
C ARG A 11 -0.78 15.79 2.45
N THR A 12 -1.32 15.86 3.66
CA THR A 12 -0.97 14.93 4.74
C THR A 12 -1.34 13.51 4.37
N ARG A 13 -2.57 13.29 3.89
CA ARG A 13 -3.02 11.98 3.43
C ARG A 13 -2.15 11.45 2.29
N HIS A 14 -1.85 12.29 1.30
CA HIS A 14 -1.00 11.89 0.18
C HIS A 14 0.40 11.42 0.63
N LEU A 15 1.04 12.15 1.56
CA LEU A 15 2.34 11.75 2.09
C LEU A 15 2.28 10.46 2.90
N ILE A 16 1.20 10.25 3.66
CA ILE A 16 0.97 8.99 4.40
C ILE A 16 0.76 7.83 3.43
N GLU A 17 -0.03 8.01 2.37
CA GLU A 17 -0.26 7.01 1.33
C GLU A 17 1.06 6.61 0.67
N LEU A 18 1.89 7.58 0.27
CA LEU A 18 3.22 7.31 -0.30
C LEU A 18 4.15 6.60 0.68
N GLY A 19 4.21 7.04 1.94
CA GLY A 19 5.00 6.38 2.98
C GLY A 19 4.54 4.95 3.26
N GLY A 20 3.23 4.71 3.20
CA GLY A 20 2.64 3.38 3.36
C GLY A 20 3.06 2.39 2.28
N LEU A 21 3.42 2.84 1.08
CA LEU A 21 3.94 1.96 0.02
C LEU A 21 5.30 1.35 0.39
N VAL A 22 6.15 2.11 1.09
CA VAL A 22 7.48 1.65 1.52
C VAL A 22 7.33 0.52 2.54
N ILE A 23 6.39 0.67 3.48
CA ILE A 23 6.06 -0.35 4.49
C ILE A 23 5.44 -1.59 3.81
N LYS A 24 4.43 -1.41 2.94
CA LYS A 24 3.74 -2.51 2.25
C LYS A 24 4.67 -3.32 1.33
N ALA A 25 5.73 -2.71 0.80
CA ALA A 25 6.76 -3.39 0.04
C ALA A 25 7.77 -4.16 0.92
N GLY A 26 7.61 -4.14 2.24
CA GLY A 26 8.51 -4.80 3.20
C GLY A 26 9.88 -4.11 3.33
N ILE A 27 10.06 -2.94 2.74
CA ILE A 27 11.38 -2.27 2.65
C ILE A 27 11.85 -1.84 4.04
N VAL A 28 10.95 -1.37 4.90
CA VAL A 28 11.32 -0.94 6.27
C VAL A 28 11.88 -2.12 7.06
N ASP A 29 11.22 -3.28 7.01
CA ASP A 29 11.67 -4.48 7.71
C ASP A 29 12.99 -5.01 7.14
N LEU A 30 13.11 -5.07 5.81
CA LEU A 30 14.31 -5.56 5.12
C LEU A 30 15.54 -4.67 5.33
N THR A 31 15.34 -3.37 5.55
CA THR A 31 16.43 -2.40 5.74
C THR A 31 16.67 -2.05 7.21
N GLY A 32 15.85 -2.56 8.13
CA GLY A 32 15.91 -2.19 9.55
C GLY A 32 15.63 -0.71 9.81
N ASP A 33 14.73 -0.10 9.03
CA ASP A 33 14.41 1.34 9.04
C ASP A 33 15.62 2.26 8.79
N ASP A 34 16.67 1.76 8.12
CA ASP A 34 17.79 2.61 7.72
C ASP A 34 17.39 3.56 6.58
N ARG A 35 17.07 4.79 6.96
CA ARG A 35 16.66 5.87 6.05
C ARG A 35 17.68 6.15 4.96
N ALA A 36 18.99 6.01 5.23
CA ALA A 36 20.01 6.26 4.21
C ALA A 36 19.95 5.19 3.12
N THR A 37 19.82 3.92 3.52
CA THR A 37 19.63 2.80 2.59
C THR A 37 18.35 2.94 1.79
N ILE A 38 17.22 3.27 2.44
CA ILE A 38 15.94 3.50 1.75
C ILE A 38 16.07 4.62 0.71
N LEU A 39 16.64 5.76 1.09
CA LEU A 39 16.84 6.88 0.18
C LEU A 39 17.76 6.50 -0.99
N GLY A 40 18.85 5.77 -0.73
CA GLY A 40 19.75 5.28 -1.79
C GLY A 40 19.03 4.39 -2.81
N ALA A 41 18.17 3.48 -2.37
CA ALA A 41 17.37 2.64 -3.25
C ALA A 41 16.36 3.46 -4.09
N LEU A 42 15.70 4.44 -3.47
CA LEU A 42 14.78 5.36 -4.17
C LEU A 42 15.51 6.19 -5.23
N LEU A 43 16.72 6.66 -4.94
CA LEU A 43 17.56 7.40 -5.89
C LEU A 43 17.97 6.52 -7.07
N TRP A 44 18.39 5.28 -6.81
CA TRP A 44 18.70 4.33 -7.89
C TRP A 44 17.50 4.09 -8.81
N MET A 45 16.29 3.95 -8.25
CA MET A 45 15.07 3.84 -9.05
C MET A 45 14.81 5.11 -9.87
N ALA A 46 15.01 6.29 -9.28
CA ALA A 46 14.85 7.56 -10.00
C ALA A 46 15.81 7.68 -11.19
N ASP A 47 17.06 7.26 -11.01
CA ASP A 47 18.06 7.25 -12.08
C ASP A 47 17.70 6.25 -13.17
N LYS A 48 17.22 5.05 -12.80
CA LYS A 48 16.72 4.07 -13.77
C LYS A 48 15.56 4.61 -14.60
N LEU A 49 14.64 5.34 -13.99
CA LEU A 49 13.50 5.96 -14.68
C LEU A 49 13.88 7.13 -15.60
N LYS A 50 15.02 7.78 -15.37
CA LYS A 50 15.56 8.84 -16.24
C LYS A 50 16.40 8.30 -17.40
N SER A 51 16.77 7.02 -17.36
CA SER A 51 17.52 6.37 -18.45
C SER A 51 16.65 6.12 -19.68
N ASP A 52 17.29 5.77 -20.80
CA ASP A 52 16.62 5.40 -22.06
C ASP A 52 15.67 4.20 -21.91
N GLN A 53 15.86 3.39 -20.87
CA GLN A 53 15.00 2.25 -20.52
C GLN A 53 13.89 2.62 -19.52
N GLY A 54 13.70 3.91 -19.27
CA GLY A 54 12.78 4.43 -18.26
C GLY A 54 11.33 4.08 -18.54
N GLU A 55 10.86 4.20 -19.79
CA GLU A 55 9.48 3.87 -20.15
C GLU A 55 9.16 2.39 -19.92
N HIS A 56 10.01 1.50 -20.43
CA HIS A 56 9.86 0.06 -20.20
C HIS A 56 9.88 -0.30 -18.70
N SER A 57 10.76 0.35 -17.93
CA SER A 57 10.81 0.16 -16.47
C SER A 57 9.51 0.61 -15.80
N ARG A 58 8.90 1.73 -16.23
CA ARG A 58 7.59 2.20 -15.71
C ARG A 58 6.49 1.18 -15.97
N GLU A 59 6.41 0.65 -17.18
CA GLU A 59 5.38 -0.32 -17.56
C GLU A 59 5.46 -1.60 -16.71
N LEU A 60 6.68 -2.16 -16.59
CA LEU A 60 6.93 -3.36 -15.80
C LEU A 60 6.60 -3.14 -14.32
N TRP A 61 7.07 -2.03 -13.73
CA TRP A 61 6.83 -1.74 -12.32
C TRP A 61 5.36 -1.45 -12.04
N ALA A 62 4.66 -0.77 -12.95
CA ALA A 62 3.23 -0.54 -12.82
C ALA A 62 2.43 -1.84 -12.90
N ALA A 63 2.79 -2.77 -13.79
CA ALA A 63 2.17 -4.10 -13.85
C ALA A 63 2.38 -4.89 -12.56
N LYS A 64 3.62 -4.95 -12.05
CA LYS A 64 3.95 -5.61 -10.79
C LYS A 64 3.21 -4.99 -9.60
N GLY A 65 3.13 -3.66 -9.55
CA GLY A 65 2.41 -2.93 -8.51
C GLY A 65 0.93 -3.28 -8.50
N ARG A 66 0.26 -3.28 -9.67
CA ARG A 66 -1.16 -3.68 -9.79
C ARG A 66 -1.40 -5.10 -9.27
N GLN A 67 -0.59 -6.07 -9.70
CA GLN A 67 -0.69 -7.46 -9.22
C GLN A 67 -0.53 -7.55 -7.70
N ALA A 68 0.42 -6.81 -7.11
CA ALA A 68 0.59 -6.78 -5.67
C ALA A 68 -0.65 -6.23 -4.96
N PHE A 69 -1.24 -5.13 -5.46
CA PHE A 69 -2.48 -4.58 -4.90
C PHE A 69 -3.66 -5.55 -4.98
N GLU A 70 -3.81 -6.25 -6.10
CA GLU A 70 -4.85 -7.27 -6.28
C GLU A 70 -4.68 -8.43 -5.28
N ALA A 71 -3.45 -8.92 -5.09
CA ALA A 71 -3.15 -9.95 -4.11
C ALA A 71 -3.46 -9.50 -2.66
N TYR A 72 -3.11 -8.25 -2.32
CA TYR A 72 -3.48 -7.67 -1.02
C TYR A 72 -5.01 -7.54 -0.86
N ALA A 73 -5.74 -7.20 -1.91
CA ALA A 73 -7.21 -7.12 -1.84
C ALA A 73 -7.85 -8.51 -1.65
N ALA A 74 -7.34 -9.54 -2.32
CA ALA A 74 -7.86 -10.91 -2.22
C ALA A 74 -7.65 -11.51 -0.82
N THR A 75 -6.49 -11.24 -0.20
CA THR A 75 -6.17 -11.72 1.16
C THR A 75 -7.09 -11.11 2.23
N HIS A 76 -7.40 -9.82 2.12
CA HIS A 76 -8.25 -9.12 3.11
C HIS A 76 -9.76 -9.31 2.87
N LYS A 77 -10.18 -9.79 1.69
CA LYS A 77 -11.59 -10.10 1.41
C LYS A 77 -12.04 -11.41 2.07
N GLY A 78 -11.13 -12.37 2.25
CA GLY A 78 -11.42 -13.65 2.91
C GLY A 78 -11.71 -13.53 4.42
N GLU A 79 -11.16 -12.52 5.08
CA GLU A 79 -11.36 -12.26 6.52
C GLU A 79 -12.73 -11.62 6.81
N THR A 80 -13.33 -10.91 5.85
CA THR A 80 -14.65 -10.26 6.04
C THR A 80 -15.85 -11.15 5.73
N GLU A 81 -15.65 -12.30 5.07
CA GLU A 81 -16.72 -13.23 4.67
C GLU A 81 -16.87 -14.45 5.60
N THR A 82 -16.06 -14.57 6.67
CA THR A 82 -16.06 -15.72 7.60
C THR A 82 -16.37 -15.36 9.06
N GLU A 83 -17.37 -14.50 9.32
CA GLU A 83 -18.10 -14.56 10.59
C GLU A 83 -19.31 -15.50 10.45
N PRO A 84 -19.32 -16.69 11.06
CA PRO A 84 -20.49 -17.55 11.05
C PRO A 84 -21.58 -16.97 11.96
N SER A 85 -22.78 -16.87 11.40
CA SER A 85 -24.03 -16.60 12.11
C SER A 85 -24.27 -17.64 13.22
N GLU A 86 -23.82 -17.35 14.45
CA GLU A 86 -24.24 -18.05 15.67
C GLU A 86 -25.46 -17.36 16.32
N ALA A 87 -26.47 -17.01 15.50
CA ALA A 87 -27.69 -16.37 16.00
C ALA A 87 -28.98 -17.06 15.52
N GLU A 88 -28.96 -18.38 15.34
CA GLU A 88 -30.20 -19.16 15.18
C GLU A 88 -30.08 -20.54 15.85
N HIS A 89 -30.00 -20.62 17.18
CA HIS A 89 -30.30 -21.87 17.90
C HIS A 89 -30.64 -21.68 19.39
N THR A 90 -31.34 -20.60 19.76
CA THR A 90 -31.98 -20.53 21.08
C THR A 90 -33.42 -20.01 20.98
N ALA A 91 -34.26 -20.77 20.27
CA ALA A 91 -35.72 -20.65 20.36
C ALA A 91 -36.34 -22.06 20.44
N PHE A 92 -35.80 -22.91 21.33
CA PHE A 92 -36.47 -24.14 21.75
C PHE A 92 -36.14 -24.43 23.23
N ARG A 93 -36.77 -23.66 24.11
CA ARG A 93 -36.99 -23.84 25.56
C ARG A 93 -37.61 -22.51 25.99
N SER A 94 -38.91 -22.38 26.20
CA SER A 94 -39.76 -23.09 27.15
C SER A 94 -41.21 -22.77 26.78
#